data_AF-A0A7V9HX42-F1
#
_entry.id   AF-A0A7V9HX42-F1
#
_cell.length_a   1.000
_cell.length_b   1.000
_cell.length_c   1.000
_cell.angle_alpha   90.00
_cell.angle_beta   90.00
_cell.angle_gamma   90.00
#
_symmetry.space_group_name_H-M   'P 1'
#
loop_
_entity.id
_entity.type
_entity.pdbx_description
1 polymer ?
#
loop_
_entity_poly.entity_id
_entity_poly.type
_entity_poly.pdbx_seq_one_letter_code
_entity_poly.pdbx_strand_id
1 'polypeptide(L)'
;MPISADYDLRRRAVMRNYAPTGDTQLQASPVFHVEHPPPRTIVALGSMETNNFLKPSHDLTRAIVRKAGIVEMLVVNGLDHDGIAISLGYEKSKLVQAILNMIKVR
;
A
#
# COMPACT_ATOMS: atom_id res chain seq x y z
N MET A 1 7.70 1.72 -6.65
CA MET A 1 6.75 0.63 -6.99
C MET A 1 5.39 0.96 -6.38
N PRO A 2 4.28 0.91 -7.13
CA PRO A 2 2.94 1.04 -6.55
C PRO A 2 2.57 -0.27 -5.82
N ILE A 3 2.01 -0.17 -4.62
CA ILE A 3 1.58 -1.33 -3.82
C ILE A 3 0.14 -1.08 -3.35
N SER A 4 -0.73 -2.09 -3.52
CA SER A 4 -2.10 -2.12 -2.99
C SER A 4 -2.39 -3.52 -2.43
N ALA A 5 -2.39 -3.65 -1.10
CA ALA A 5 -2.70 -4.88 -0.37
C ALA A 5 -2.92 -4.59 1.13
N ASP A 6 -3.36 -5.59 1.91
CA ASP A 6 -3.21 -5.55 3.36
C ASP A 6 -1.74 -5.72 3.76
N TYR A 7 -1.28 -4.88 4.68
CA TYR A 7 0.13 -4.89 5.12
C TYR A 7 0.35 -5.56 6.49
N ASP A 8 -0.72 -5.78 7.26
CA ASP A 8 -0.73 -6.52 8.54
C ASP A 8 -1.88 -7.54 8.54
N LEU A 9 -1.56 -8.79 8.19
CA LEU A 9 -2.52 -9.88 8.05
C LEU A 9 -3.07 -10.38 9.39
N ARG A 10 -2.42 -10.04 10.50
CA ARG A 10 -2.85 -10.44 11.86
C ARG A 10 -4.18 -9.80 12.26
N ARG A 11 -4.58 -8.73 11.57
CA ARG A 11 -5.82 -7.99 11.81
C ARG A 11 -7.03 -8.55 11.06
N ARG A 12 -6.88 -9.63 10.26
CA ARG A 12 -7.98 -10.24 9.52
C ARG A 12 -8.28 -11.67 9.99
N ALA A 13 -9.53 -11.90 10.40
CA ALA A 13 -10.04 -13.23 10.73
C ALA A 13 -10.19 -14.15 9.49
N VAL A 14 -10.21 -13.59 8.27
CA VAL A 14 -10.69 -14.25 7.04
C VAL A 14 -9.55 -14.81 6.16
N MET A 15 -8.28 -14.48 6.42
CA MET A 15 -7.13 -14.94 5.61
C MET A 15 -6.68 -16.38 5.94
N ARG A 16 -7.58 -17.23 6.47
CA ARG A 16 -7.23 -18.58 6.93
C ARG A 16 -6.68 -19.49 5.82
N ASN A 17 -7.02 -19.23 4.57
CA ASN A 17 -6.56 -20.04 3.44
C ASN A 17 -5.15 -19.66 2.95
N TYR A 18 -4.64 -18.48 3.32
CA TYR A 18 -3.34 -17.96 2.88
C TYR A 18 -2.32 -17.90 4.03
N ALA A 19 -2.75 -17.39 5.19
CA ALA A 19 -1.95 -17.31 6.41
C ALA A 19 -2.82 -17.76 7.61
N PRO A 20 -2.95 -19.08 7.85
CA PRO A 20 -3.90 -19.64 8.82
C PRO A 20 -3.57 -19.35 10.28
N THR A 21 -2.29 -19.15 10.59
CA THR A 21 -1.80 -19.04 11.98
C THR A 21 -1.22 -17.66 12.24
N GLY A 22 -1.16 -17.25 13.52
CA GLY A 22 -0.55 -15.97 13.90
C GLY A 22 0.90 -15.83 13.43
N ASP A 23 1.67 -16.92 13.51
CA ASP A 23 3.07 -16.94 13.05
C ASP A 23 3.18 -16.77 11.53
N THR A 24 2.36 -17.50 10.76
CA THR A 24 2.34 -17.36 9.29
C THR A 24 1.85 -15.98 8.87
N GLN A 25 0.90 -15.39 9.61
CA GLN A 25 0.46 -14.01 9.38
C GLN A 25 1.57 -13.00 9.65
N LEU A 26 2.35 -13.18 10.71
CA LEU A 26 3.49 -12.32 11.02
C LEU A 26 4.56 -12.39 9.91
N GLN A 27 4.91 -13.61 9.49
CA GLN A 27 5.88 -13.84 8.41
C GLN A 27 5.40 -13.29 7.07
N ALA A 28 4.10 -13.37 6.78
CA ALA A 28 3.54 -12.89 5.52
C ALA A 28 3.14 -11.40 5.52
N SER A 29 3.28 -10.66 6.64
CA SER A 29 2.87 -9.26 6.75
C SER A 29 4.00 -8.30 6.38
N PRO A 30 3.95 -7.62 5.21
CA PRO A 30 5.07 -6.81 4.72
C PRO A 30 5.50 -5.67 5.65
N VAL A 31 4.59 -5.16 6.49
CA VAL A 31 4.89 -4.06 7.42
C VAL A 31 6.00 -4.40 8.42
N PHE A 32 6.22 -5.69 8.73
CA PHE A 32 7.27 -6.13 9.66
C PHE A 32 8.61 -6.42 8.97
N HIS A 33 8.64 -6.48 7.64
CA HIS A 33 9.79 -6.92 6.86
C HIS A 33 10.40 -5.83 5.98
N VAL A 34 10.12 -4.57 6.30
CA VAL A 34 10.84 -3.43 5.70
C VAL A 34 12.21 -3.34 6.37
N GLU A 35 13.21 -4.09 5.87
CA GLU A 35 14.54 -4.16 6.49
C GLU A 35 15.50 -3.09 5.95
N HIS A 36 15.40 -2.81 4.65
CA HIS A 36 16.19 -1.83 3.91
C HIS A 36 15.27 -0.77 3.30
N PRO A 37 15.78 0.45 3.00
CA PRO A 37 14.99 1.43 2.26
C PRO A 37 14.58 0.84 0.90
N PRO A 38 13.28 0.68 0.63
CA PRO A 38 12.84 0.28 -0.68
C PRO A 38 13.15 1.39 -1.70
N PRO A 39 13.17 1.06 -3.00
CA PRO A 39 13.11 2.08 -4.05
C PRO A 39 11.94 3.04 -3.80
N ARG A 40 11.99 4.23 -4.41
CA ARG A 40 10.90 5.21 -4.30
C ARG A 40 9.54 4.55 -4.50
N THR A 41 8.66 4.72 -3.51
CA THR A 41 7.42 3.94 -3.37
C THR A 41 6.21 4.86 -3.31
N ILE A 42 5.10 4.42 -3.89
CA ILE A 42 3.79 5.07 -3.76
C ILE A 42 2.87 4.05 -3.09
N VAL A 43 2.30 4.41 -1.95
CA VAL A 43 1.25 3.65 -1.26
C VAL A 43 -0.07 4.34 -1.58
N ALA A 44 -0.86 3.73 -2.47
CA ALA A 44 -2.12 4.31 -2.94
C ALA A 44 -3.32 3.59 -2.32
N LEU A 45 -4.36 4.34 -1.98
CA LEU A 45 -5.65 3.80 -1.53
C LEU A 45 -6.81 4.72 -1.91
N GLY A 46 -7.99 4.14 -2.03
CA GLY A 46 -9.24 4.82 -2.25
C GLY A 46 -9.81 5.38 -0.94
N SER A 47 -10.42 6.56 -0.99
CA SER A 47 -11.03 7.17 0.20
C SER A 47 -12.24 6.39 0.72
N MET A 48 -12.81 5.46 -0.06
CA MET A 48 -13.91 4.60 0.38
C MET A 48 -13.39 3.34 1.11
N GLU A 49 -12.07 3.10 1.11
CA GLU A 49 -11.41 1.96 1.77
C GLU A 49 -11.05 2.23 3.25
N THR A 50 -11.59 3.31 3.82
CA THR A 50 -11.11 3.95 5.07
C THR A 50 -11.11 3.03 6.28
N ASN A 51 -12.07 2.12 6.39
CA ASN A 51 -12.19 1.28 7.58
C ASN A 51 -11.18 0.12 7.63
N ASN A 52 -10.67 -0.34 6.48
CA ASN A 52 -9.82 -1.53 6.42
C ASN A 52 -8.37 -1.24 6.00
N PHE A 53 -8.13 -0.25 5.12
CA PHE A 53 -6.83 -0.10 4.47
C PHE A 53 -6.09 1.19 4.85
N LEU A 54 -6.78 2.18 5.42
CA LEU A 54 -6.15 3.46 5.79
C LEU A 54 -5.06 3.29 6.85
N LYS A 55 -5.39 2.62 7.97
CA LYS A 55 -4.42 2.40 9.04
C LYS A 55 -3.24 1.53 8.59
N PRO A 56 -3.43 0.36 7.93
CA PRO A 56 -2.33 -0.41 7.38
C PRO A 56 -1.45 0.39 6.41
N SER A 57 -2.04 1.20 5.53
CA SER A 57 -1.29 2.04 4.58
C SER A 57 -0.40 3.05 5.31
N HIS A 58 -0.90 3.67 6.38
CA HIS A 58 -0.08 4.51 7.25
C HIS A 58 1.00 3.72 7.99
N ASP A 59 0.70 2.52 8.48
CA ASP A 59 1.66 1.66 9.17
C ASP A 59 2.83 1.29 8.24
N LEU A 60 2.56 0.89 6.99
CA LEU A 60 3.59 0.62 5.97
C LEU A 60 4.41 1.86 5.61
N THR A 61 3.74 2.99 5.35
CA THR A 61 4.41 4.26 5.01
C THR A 61 5.39 4.64 6.12
N ARG A 62 4.99 4.51 7.38
CA ARG A 62 5.87 4.76 8.54
C ARG A 62 7.04 3.78 8.61
N ALA A 63 6.82 2.49 8.32
CA ALA A 63 7.89 1.50 8.30
C ALA A 63 8.96 1.84 7.24
N ILE A 64 8.55 2.28 6.05
CA ILE A 64 9.44 2.73 4.98
C ILE A 64 10.24 3.97 5.39
N VAL A 65 9.56 4.99 5.93
CA VAL A 65 10.23 6.22 6.40
C VAL A 65 11.26 5.92 7.50
N ARG A 66 10.94 5.02 8.44
CA ARG A 66 11.89 4.62 9.50
C ARG A 66 13.16 3.97 8.97
N LYS A 67 13.13 3.43 7.75
CA LYS A 67 14.30 2.87 7.07
C LYS A 67 14.95 3.86 6.10
N ALA A 68 14.65 5.16 6.22
CA ALA A 68 15.11 6.22 5.33
C ALA A 68 14.69 6.04 3.86
N GLY A 69 13.60 5.30 3.60
CA GLY A 69 13.04 5.17 2.26
C GLY A 69 12.20 6.39 1.86
N ILE A 70 12.10 6.64 0.55
CA ILE A 70 11.25 7.69 -0.01
C ILE A 70 9.89 7.09 -0.36
N VAL A 71 8.84 7.55 0.32
CA VAL A 71 7.47 7.07 0.11
C VAL A 71 6.47 8.21 0.04
N GLU A 72 5.54 8.11 -0.91
CA GLU A 72 4.39 8.98 -1.05
C GLU A 72 3.12 8.18 -0.71
N MET A 73 2.27 8.73 0.16
CA MET A 73 0.95 8.15 0.43
C MET A 73 -0.11 8.93 -0.36
N LEU A 74 -0.83 8.24 -1.25
CA LEU A 74 -1.81 8.83 -2.14
C LEU A 74 -3.22 8.32 -1.79
N VAL A 75 -4.05 9.19 -1.22
CA VAL A 75 -5.49 8.91 -1.02
C VAL A 75 -6.27 9.48 -2.21
N VAL A 76 -6.95 8.62 -2.97
CA VAL A 76 -7.76 9.03 -4.11
C VAL A 76 -9.23 9.11 -3.71
N ASN A 77 -9.77 10.34 -3.76
CA ASN A 77 -11.15 10.61 -3.35
C ASN A 77 -12.16 9.91 -4.26
N GLY A 78 -13.19 9.31 -3.64
CA GLY A 78 -14.34 8.73 -4.32
C GLY A 78 -14.08 7.35 -4.93
N LEU A 79 -12.94 6.73 -4.65
CA LEU A 79 -12.62 5.38 -5.12
C LEU A 79 -12.64 4.39 -3.96
N ASP A 80 -13.09 3.18 -4.27
CA ASP A 80 -12.91 1.96 -3.47
C ASP A 80 -11.68 1.19 -3.99
N HIS A 81 -11.53 -0.05 -3.51
CA HIS A 81 -10.39 -0.91 -3.83
C HIS A 81 -10.25 -1.14 -5.35
N ASP A 82 -11.34 -1.54 -5.99
CA ASP A 82 -11.36 -1.85 -7.42
C ASP A 82 -11.24 -0.58 -8.26
N GLY A 83 -11.87 0.52 -7.82
CA GLY A 83 -11.77 1.83 -8.44
C GLY A 83 -10.33 2.35 -8.54
N ILE A 84 -9.50 2.10 -7.51
CA ILE A 84 -8.07 2.42 -7.54
C ILE A 84 -7.36 1.63 -8.65
N ALA A 85 -7.59 0.32 -8.74
CA ALA A 85 -6.97 -0.51 -9.76
C ALA A 85 -7.41 -0.09 -11.17
N ILE A 86 -8.70 0.13 -11.37
CA ILE A 86 -9.27 0.62 -12.63
C ILE A 86 -8.69 1.99 -13.00
N SER A 87 -8.38 2.85 -12.01
CA SER A 87 -7.81 4.17 -12.26
C SER A 87 -6.47 4.16 -13.00
N LEU A 88 -5.74 3.04 -12.99
CA LEU A 88 -4.53 2.85 -13.79
C LEU A 88 -4.78 2.86 -15.30
N GLY A 89 -6.01 2.55 -15.74
CA GLY A 89 -6.41 2.62 -17.14
C GLY A 89 -6.67 4.04 -17.66
N TYR A 90 -6.75 5.03 -16.76
CA TYR A 90 -6.98 6.43 -17.13
C TYR A 90 -5.70 7.23 -16.96
N GLU A 91 -5.08 7.64 -18.07
CA GLU A 91 -3.81 8.35 -18.09
C GLU A 91 -3.79 9.60 -17.19
N LYS A 92 -4.92 10.31 -17.12
CA LYS A 92 -5.07 11.54 -16.31
C LYS A 92 -5.43 11.28 -14.84
N SER A 93 -5.51 10.02 -14.39
CA SER A 93 -5.80 9.73 -12.99
C SER A 93 -4.67 10.18 -12.08
N LYS A 94 -5.01 10.54 -10.83
CA LYS A 94 -4.02 10.95 -9.83
C LYS A 94 -2.94 9.88 -9.63
N LEU A 95 -3.32 8.60 -9.65
CA LEU A 95 -2.39 7.48 -9.49
C LEU A 95 -1.42 7.38 -10.66
N VAL A 96 -1.89 7.45 -11.90
CA VAL A 96 -1.01 7.41 -13.08
C VAL A 96 -0.07 8.61 -13.10
N GLN A 97 -0.56 9.81 -12.81
CA GLN A 97 0.28 11.01 -12.75
C GLN A 97 1.36 10.91 -11.66
N ALA A 98 1.03 10.37 -10.48
CA ALA A 98 2.01 10.12 -9.42
C ALA A 98 3.08 9.10 -9.86
N ILE A 99 2.68 8.02 -10.53
CA ILE A 99 3.61 7.02 -11.09
C ILE A 99 4.52 7.66 -12.14
N LEU A 100 3.98 8.44 -13.07
CA LEU A 100 4.77 9.12 -14.10
C LEU A 100 5.76 10.11 -13.47
N ASN A 101 5.36 10.86 -12.44
CA ASN A 101 6.25 11.77 -11.72
C ASN A 101 7.36 11.01 -11.00
N MET A 102 7.05 9.86 -10.39
CA MET A 102 8.07 9.00 -9.77
C MET A 102 9.11 8.51 -10.79
N ILE A 103 8.71 8.23 -12.04
CA ILE A 103 9.61 7.77 -13.11
C ILE A 103 10.44 8.93 -13.69
N LYS A 104 9.84 10.12 -13.85
CA LYS A 104 10.47 11.28 -14.47
C LYS A 104 11.53 11.97 -13.59
N VAL A 105 11.43 11.86 -12.27
CA VAL A 105 12.40 12.46 -11.32
C VAL A 105 13.67 11.61 -11.22
N ARG A 106 14.23 11.21 -12.37
CA ARG A 106 15.54 10.55 -12.46
C ARG A 106 16.63 11.56 -12.73
#